data_AF-A0A0V0G5M9-F1
#
_entry.id   AF-A0A0V0G5M9-F1
#
_cell.length_a   1.000
_cell.length_b   1.000
_cell.length_c   1.000
_cell.angle_alpha   90.00
_cell.angle_beta   90.00
_cell.angle_gamma   90.00
#
_symmetry.space_group_name_H-M   'P 1'
#
loop_
_entity.id
_entity.type
_entity.pdbx_description
1 polymer ?
#
loop_
_entity_poly.entity_id
_entity_poly.type
_entity_poly.pdbx_seq_one_letter_code
_entity_poly.pdbx_strand_id
1 'polypeptide(L)'
;MGLNRSREMSSSNVQDDESASGNSDNESDLATILQYLIRSGQVRILGSDDNMPSFPKPPPSVGSNVENMKNSEIVHMTKLASGISYNDSITEMLKKREIGLLKRGCGFNEREKCYISNNKLPVKLRPVDTYDHKVFCGVYSQDGNRLLTASQDRLMRLYDSSNGVVFKQLLEIHGRDVGWSILDAAFSPDSRHIAYSSWSPTLHMVDIEGGGDACSHKALELCPDERRFCVFSLAFSESGHDIVCGANDGNIYIYNLAANDRTLKVEAHDDDVNTVTFADNTSQIVYSGGDDGLCKVWDRRTLSELNPKPVGVLAGHMDGVTYIDSRGDARHLISNSKDQSIKLWDIRVFSSSSAQEAARKAVSLSRWDYRWQTAPKKLLTRRANMKGDTSLATYRGHSVLQTLIRCHFSPAFTTGQRFIYTGCAYGRVIVYDLLTGAIILTLQGHTSCVRDVSWHPYRPELISSSWDFSVICWNHFGLVQEDSEVGSNMVLDEEFSRPLRRSQRIADRNRTH
;
A
#
# COMPACT_ATOMS: atom_id res chain seq x y z
N MET A 1 5.14 69.13 -25.29
CA MET A 1 4.34 69.85 -26.31
C MET A 1 4.63 69.22 -27.67
N GLY A 2 3.60 68.90 -28.46
CA GLY A 2 3.65 68.20 -29.75
C GLY A 2 3.49 66.68 -29.60
N LEU A 3 2.38 65.97 -29.90
CA LEU A 3 1.40 66.02 -31.01
C LEU A 3 2.15 66.02 -32.37
N ASN A 4 1.97 65.10 -33.31
CA ASN A 4 0.73 64.47 -33.80
C ASN A 4 1.00 63.24 -34.69
N ARG A 5 -0.04 62.40 -34.82
CA ARG A 5 -0.23 61.32 -35.80
C ARG A 5 -0.58 61.84 -37.20
N SER A 6 -0.26 61.06 -38.25
CA SER A 6 -1.06 60.75 -39.47
C SER A 6 -0.25 59.77 -40.35
N ARG A 7 -0.70 58.55 -40.68
CA ARG A 7 -1.68 58.11 -41.72
C ARG A 7 -1.34 58.64 -43.12
N GLU A 8 -1.33 57.89 -44.23
CA GLU A 8 -1.57 56.48 -44.59
C GLU A 8 -1.23 56.33 -46.11
N MET A 9 -0.99 55.09 -46.57
CA MET A 9 -1.12 54.50 -47.93
C MET A 9 -0.39 55.07 -49.19
N SER A 10 0.41 54.20 -49.86
CA SER A 10 0.04 53.64 -51.18
C SER A 10 1.02 52.55 -51.70
N SER A 11 0.49 51.31 -51.78
CA SER A 11 0.61 50.26 -52.84
C SER A 11 1.91 49.88 -53.57
N SER A 12 2.01 48.56 -53.81
CA SER A 12 2.77 47.78 -54.83
C SER A 12 4.22 47.44 -54.44
N ASN A 13 4.76 46.22 -54.56
CA ASN A 13 4.35 45.01 -55.24
C ASN A 13 4.88 43.78 -54.49
N VAL A 14 4.13 42.68 -54.62
CA VAL A 14 4.48 41.31 -54.23
C VAL A 14 5.59 40.80 -55.14
N GLN A 15 6.65 40.23 -54.56
CA GLN A 15 7.40 39.14 -55.16
C GLN A 15 7.86 38.18 -54.06
N ASP A 16 7.69 36.90 -54.37
CA ASP A 16 7.70 35.73 -53.50
C ASP A 16 9.04 35.49 -52.81
N ASP A 17 9.00 35.08 -51.53
CA ASP A 17 10.06 34.28 -50.93
C ASP A 17 9.50 33.35 -49.84
N GLU A 18 9.95 32.11 -49.90
CA GLU A 18 9.54 30.94 -49.13
C GLU A 18 9.77 31.09 -47.62
N SER A 19 8.80 30.69 -46.79
CA SER A 19 9.08 30.21 -45.42
C SER A 19 7.96 29.30 -44.88
N ALA A 20 8.18 27.99 -44.98
CA ALA A 20 7.43 26.98 -44.25
C ALA A 20 8.27 26.50 -43.06
N SER A 21 8.13 27.16 -41.90
CA SER A 21 8.51 26.60 -40.60
C SER A 21 7.86 27.37 -39.46
N GLY A 22 6.74 26.86 -38.95
CA GLY A 22 6.07 27.46 -37.82
C GLY A 22 4.91 26.59 -37.36
N ASN A 23 5.21 25.44 -36.76
CA ASN A 23 4.21 24.65 -36.02
C ASN A 23 4.79 23.66 -34.99
N SER A 24 6.11 23.58 -34.76
CA SER A 24 6.68 22.62 -33.81
C SER A 24 6.47 22.99 -32.33
N ASP A 25 6.34 24.29 -32.02
CA ASP A 25 6.41 24.76 -30.63
C ASP A 25 5.04 24.63 -29.92
N ASN A 26 3.94 24.64 -30.69
CA ASN A 26 2.61 24.44 -30.13
C ASN A 26 2.31 22.96 -29.79
N GLU A 27 2.91 22.01 -30.52
CA GLU A 27 2.73 20.57 -30.24
C GLU A 27 3.45 20.14 -28.95
N SER A 28 4.63 20.71 -28.65
CA SER A 28 5.32 20.41 -27.38
C SER A 28 4.55 20.95 -26.19
N ASP A 29 3.92 22.11 -26.32
CA ASP A 29 3.11 22.72 -25.26
C ASP A 29 1.81 21.93 -25.06
N LEU A 30 1.14 21.52 -26.14
CA LEU A 30 -0.05 20.68 -26.05
C LEU A 30 0.27 19.32 -25.44
N ALA A 31 1.40 18.70 -25.80
CA ALA A 31 1.86 17.45 -25.22
C ALA A 31 2.16 17.61 -23.73
N THR A 32 2.75 18.74 -23.30
CA THR A 32 3.03 19.02 -21.89
C THR A 32 1.74 19.26 -21.10
N ILE A 33 0.76 19.94 -21.69
CA ILE A 33 -0.56 20.16 -21.11
C ILE A 33 -1.33 18.84 -21.03
N LEU A 34 -1.35 18.02 -22.09
CA LEU A 34 -1.94 16.68 -22.06
C LEU A 34 -1.25 15.78 -21.03
N GLN A 35 0.08 15.85 -20.92
CA GLN A 35 0.82 15.15 -19.88
C GLN A 35 0.43 15.63 -18.49
N TYR A 36 0.22 16.94 -18.29
CA TYR A 36 -0.28 17.49 -17.03
C TYR A 36 -1.70 17.00 -16.74
N LEU A 37 -2.59 16.98 -17.73
CA LEU A 37 -3.99 16.54 -17.61
C LEU A 37 -4.11 15.02 -17.36
N ILE A 38 -3.21 14.22 -17.94
CA ILE A 38 -3.07 12.79 -17.64
C ILE A 38 -2.49 12.60 -16.23
N ARG A 39 -1.48 13.39 -15.83
CA ARG A 39 -0.89 13.38 -14.47
C ARG A 39 -1.90 13.79 -13.39
N SER A 40 -2.73 14.79 -13.68
CA SER A 40 -3.78 15.28 -12.77
C SER A 40 -5.00 14.35 -12.72
N GLY A 41 -5.10 13.40 -13.67
CA GLY A 41 -6.23 12.47 -13.76
C GLY A 41 -7.49 13.09 -14.34
N GLN A 42 -7.42 14.32 -14.88
CA GLN A 42 -8.54 15.03 -15.50
C GLN A 42 -8.91 14.44 -16.88
N VAL A 43 -7.98 13.73 -17.52
CA VAL A 43 -8.22 13.06 -18.81
C VAL A 43 -7.85 11.58 -18.71
N ARG A 44 -8.80 10.70 -19.05
CA ARG A 44 -8.56 9.27 -19.28
C ARG A 44 -8.56 9.01 -20.78
N ILE A 45 -7.56 8.29 -21.29
CA ILE A 45 -7.60 7.75 -22.64
C ILE A 45 -8.56 6.56 -22.61
N LEU A 46 -9.80 6.77 -23.04
CA LEU A 46 -10.76 5.70 -23.25
C LEU A 46 -10.43 5.03 -24.58
N GLY A 47 -9.91 3.80 -24.52
CA GLY A 47 -9.90 2.93 -25.69
C GLY A 47 -11.34 2.64 -26.07
N SER A 48 -11.70 2.89 -27.33
CA SER A 48 -13.02 2.59 -27.88
C SER A 48 -13.17 1.09 -28.04
N ASP A 49 -13.56 0.38 -26.99
CA ASP A 49 -14.08 -0.98 -27.08
C ASP A 49 -15.16 -1.18 -26.01
N ASP A 50 -16.42 -1.22 -26.45
CA ASP A 50 -17.64 -1.46 -25.67
C ASP A 50 -17.77 -2.92 -25.16
N ASN A 51 -16.71 -3.45 -24.55
CA ASN A 51 -16.77 -4.67 -23.76
C ASN A 51 -16.51 -4.29 -22.31
N MET A 52 -17.40 -4.72 -21.39
CA MET A 52 -17.19 -4.71 -19.93
C MET A 52 -15.70 -4.81 -19.63
N PRO A 53 -15.05 -3.80 -19.01
CA PRO A 53 -13.61 -3.70 -19.02
C PRO A 53 -13.02 -4.94 -18.37
N SER A 54 -12.54 -5.87 -19.17
CA SER A 54 -11.80 -7.02 -18.68
C SER A 54 -10.49 -6.46 -18.17
N PHE A 55 -10.36 -6.29 -16.85
CA PHE A 55 -9.16 -5.73 -16.25
C PHE A 55 -7.93 -6.47 -16.75
N PRO A 56 -6.87 -5.77 -17.19
CA PRO A 56 -5.69 -6.42 -17.71
C PRO A 56 -5.20 -7.41 -16.65
N LYS A 57 -5.02 -8.67 -17.04
CA LYS A 57 -4.38 -9.63 -16.15
C LYS A 57 -2.95 -9.14 -15.90
N PRO A 58 -2.47 -9.16 -14.64
CA PRO A 58 -1.09 -8.85 -14.37
C PRO A 58 -0.23 -9.78 -15.23
N PRO A 59 0.89 -9.28 -15.74
CA PRO A 59 1.74 -10.08 -16.59
C PRO A 59 2.21 -11.32 -15.81
N PRO A 60 2.38 -12.46 -16.50
CA PRO A 60 2.81 -13.69 -15.84
C PRO A 60 4.16 -13.46 -15.15
N SER A 61 4.18 -13.68 -13.84
CA SER A 61 5.41 -13.64 -13.04
C SER A 61 5.93 -15.05 -12.82
N VAL A 62 7.23 -15.15 -12.56
CA VAL A 62 7.77 -16.36 -11.91
C VAL A 62 7.12 -16.50 -10.53
N GLY A 63 6.95 -17.74 -10.07
CA GLY A 63 6.58 -18.02 -8.68
C GLY A 63 7.61 -17.49 -7.68
N SER A 64 7.19 -17.42 -6.42
CA SER A 64 8.02 -16.98 -5.31
C SER A 64 9.16 -17.96 -5.00
N ASN A 65 10.25 -17.46 -4.44
CA ASN A 65 11.37 -18.26 -3.94
C ASN A 65 11.44 -18.16 -2.42
N VAL A 66 11.32 -19.30 -1.73
CA VAL A 66 11.35 -19.42 -0.27
C VAL A 66 12.41 -20.42 0.21
N GLU A 67 13.39 -20.77 -0.64
CA GLU A 67 14.35 -21.83 -0.35
C GLU A 67 15.25 -21.51 0.84
N ASN A 68 15.76 -20.27 0.92
CA ASN A 68 16.63 -19.81 2.01
C ASN A 68 15.91 -19.79 3.36
N MET A 69 14.58 -19.68 3.35
CA MET A 69 13.77 -19.52 4.56
C MET A 69 13.45 -20.85 5.26
N LYS A 70 13.53 -22.02 4.60
CA LYS A 70 13.01 -23.30 5.12
C LYS A 70 13.46 -23.67 6.54
N ASN A 71 14.70 -23.32 6.91
CA ASN A 71 15.31 -23.63 8.21
C ASN A 71 15.47 -22.40 9.13
N SER A 72 14.82 -21.29 8.80
CA SER A 72 14.93 -20.05 9.57
C SER A 72 13.98 -19.99 10.77
N GLU A 73 14.34 -19.18 11.77
CA GLU A 73 13.55 -18.99 13.00
C GLU A 73 12.12 -18.49 12.70
N ILE A 74 11.96 -17.59 11.72
CA ILE A 74 10.65 -17.04 11.34
C ILE A 74 9.65 -18.12 10.90
N VAL A 75 10.11 -19.21 10.28
CA VAL A 75 9.24 -20.34 9.91
C VAL A 75 8.70 -21.03 11.14
N HIS A 76 9.58 -21.30 12.11
CA HIS A 76 9.18 -21.95 13.37
C HIS A 76 8.22 -21.04 14.16
N MET A 77 8.56 -19.77 14.30
CA MET A 77 7.72 -18.78 14.99
C MET A 77 6.34 -18.64 14.34
N THR A 78 6.29 -18.52 13.02
CA THR A 78 5.02 -18.38 12.28
C THR A 78 4.17 -19.65 12.36
N LYS A 79 4.77 -20.84 12.27
CA LYS A 79 4.03 -22.11 12.45
C LYS A 79 3.41 -22.23 13.83
N LEU A 80 4.16 -21.84 14.87
CA LEU A 80 3.64 -21.84 16.24
C LEU A 80 2.54 -20.81 16.44
N ALA A 81 2.72 -19.57 15.98
CA ALA A 81 1.74 -18.49 16.16
C ALA A 81 0.44 -18.75 15.38
N SER A 82 0.54 -19.20 14.13
CA SER A 82 -0.62 -19.48 13.26
C SER A 82 -1.40 -20.74 13.62
N GLY A 83 -0.87 -21.57 14.51
CA GLY A 83 -1.47 -22.84 14.91
C GLY A 83 -1.52 -23.89 13.79
N ILE A 84 -0.77 -23.75 12.69
CA ILE A 84 -0.87 -24.67 11.55
C ILE A 84 -0.47 -26.12 11.89
N SER A 85 0.26 -26.32 12.99
CA SER A 85 0.63 -27.66 13.48
C SER A 85 -0.55 -28.45 14.10
N TYR A 86 -1.73 -27.84 14.24
CA TYR A 86 -2.94 -28.55 14.69
C TYR A 86 -3.51 -29.40 13.54
N ASN A 87 -3.67 -30.70 13.82
CA ASN A 87 -4.25 -31.66 12.89
C ASN A 87 -5.75 -31.90 13.12
N ASP A 88 -6.31 -31.37 14.20
CA ASP A 88 -7.74 -31.49 14.49
C ASP A 88 -8.54 -30.60 13.53
N SER A 89 -9.63 -31.14 12.98
CA SER A 89 -10.60 -30.33 12.26
C SER A 89 -11.27 -29.31 13.20
N ILE A 90 -11.73 -28.17 12.67
CA ILE A 90 -12.46 -27.16 13.48
C ILE A 90 -13.66 -27.81 14.20
N THR A 91 -14.35 -28.73 13.55
CA THR A 91 -15.47 -29.50 14.13
C THR A 91 -15.05 -30.36 15.31
N GLU A 92 -13.89 -31.01 15.25
CA GLU A 92 -13.35 -31.78 16.38
C GLU A 92 -12.90 -30.85 17.52
N MET A 93 -12.31 -29.70 17.20
CA MET A 93 -11.94 -28.70 18.20
C MET A 93 -13.18 -28.17 18.95
N LEU A 94 -14.27 -27.88 18.22
CA LEU A 94 -15.55 -27.49 18.81
C LEU A 94 -16.16 -28.61 19.65
N LYS A 95 -16.17 -29.84 19.14
CA LYS A 95 -16.64 -31.01 19.90
C LYS A 95 -15.85 -31.21 21.20
N LYS A 96 -14.51 -31.12 21.15
CA LYS A 96 -13.62 -31.20 22.32
C LYS A 96 -13.91 -30.09 23.34
N ARG A 97 -14.30 -28.89 22.86
CA ARG A 97 -14.74 -27.78 23.71
C ARG A 97 -16.07 -28.10 24.41
N GLU A 98 -17.07 -28.57 23.67
CA GLU A 98 -18.39 -28.90 24.21
C GLU A 98 -18.34 -30.00 25.27
N ILE A 99 -17.52 -31.04 25.05
CA ILE A 99 -17.35 -32.16 25.98
C ILE A 99 -16.32 -31.89 27.09
N GLY A 100 -15.80 -30.66 27.21
CA GLY A 100 -14.87 -30.27 28.26
C GLY A 100 -13.48 -30.91 28.21
N LEU A 101 -13.09 -31.50 27.07
CA LEU A 101 -11.78 -32.14 26.86
C LEU A 101 -10.67 -31.16 26.43
N LEU A 102 -10.94 -29.85 26.42
CA LEU A 102 -9.88 -28.86 26.24
C LEU A 102 -8.96 -28.85 27.46
N LYS A 103 -7.65 -28.97 27.21
CA LYS A 103 -6.62 -29.14 28.25
C LYS A 103 -6.54 -28.00 29.30
N ARG A 104 -7.22 -26.86 29.10
CA ARG A 104 -7.06 -25.63 29.93
C ARG A 104 -8.34 -24.80 30.16
N GLY A 105 -9.53 -25.42 30.19
CA GLY A 105 -10.77 -24.70 30.46
C GLY A 105 -11.43 -24.07 29.23
N CYS A 106 -12.53 -23.35 29.45
CA CYS A 106 -13.72 -23.21 28.61
C CYS A 106 -13.58 -22.56 27.20
N GLY A 107 -12.36 -22.33 26.70
CA GLY A 107 -12.12 -21.58 25.46
C GLY A 107 -10.85 -21.97 24.70
N PHE A 108 -10.80 -21.55 23.45
CA PHE A 108 -9.63 -21.73 22.58
C PHE A 108 -8.49 -20.80 23.00
N ASN A 109 -7.26 -21.31 22.95
CA ASN A 109 -6.06 -20.49 23.12
C ASN A 109 -5.81 -19.61 21.88
N GLU A 110 -4.86 -18.67 21.95
CA GLU A 110 -4.56 -17.73 20.83
C GLU A 110 -4.17 -18.44 19.53
N ARG A 111 -3.38 -19.52 19.61
CA ARG A 111 -2.92 -20.27 18.44
C ARG A 111 -4.07 -21.03 17.78
N GLU A 112 -4.98 -21.59 18.59
CA GLU A 112 -6.20 -22.23 18.14
C GLU A 112 -7.15 -21.21 17.49
N LYS A 113 -7.27 -20.00 18.07
CA LYS A 113 -8.02 -18.90 17.46
C LYS A 113 -7.43 -18.48 16.11
N CYS A 114 -6.10 -18.32 16.02
CA CYS A 114 -5.41 -18.04 14.77
C CYS A 114 -5.63 -19.14 13.74
N TYR A 115 -5.54 -20.41 14.15
CA TYR A 115 -5.80 -21.55 13.26
C TYR A 115 -7.23 -21.53 12.69
N ILE A 116 -8.24 -21.26 13.53
CA ILE A 116 -9.63 -21.14 13.09
C ILE A 116 -9.80 -19.94 12.15
N SER A 117 -9.25 -18.78 12.51
CA SER A 117 -9.34 -17.54 11.75
C SER A 117 -8.63 -17.64 10.38
N ASN A 118 -7.50 -18.34 10.31
CA ASN A 118 -6.78 -18.61 9.07
C ASN A 118 -7.60 -19.41 8.05
N ASN A 119 -8.63 -20.15 8.49
CA ASN A 119 -9.59 -20.83 7.61
C ASN A 119 -10.77 -19.94 7.16
N LYS A 120 -10.82 -18.70 7.65
CA LYS A 120 -11.90 -17.73 7.45
C LYS A 120 -11.37 -16.44 6.84
N LEU A 121 -10.63 -16.59 5.74
CA LEU A 121 -10.02 -15.46 5.05
C LEU A 121 -11.07 -14.50 4.46
N PRO A 122 -10.75 -13.19 4.41
CA PRO A 122 -11.61 -12.18 3.80
C PRO A 122 -11.62 -12.32 2.27
N VAL A 123 -12.80 -12.56 1.70
CA VAL A 123 -12.97 -12.79 0.25
C VAL A 123 -14.11 -11.97 -0.34
N LYS A 124 -15.16 -11.73 0.44
CA LYS A 124 -16.36 -11.05 -0.03
C LYS A 124 -16.17 -9.54 0.04
N LEU A 125 -16.50 -8.89 -1.06
CA LEU A 125 -16.40 -7.45 -1.26
C LEU A 125 -17.59 -6.72 -0.64
N ARG A 126 -17.31 -5.60 0.03
CA ARG A 126 -18.30 -4.65 0.53
C ARG A 126 -17.76 -3.23 0.34
N PRO A 127 -18.43 -2.35 -0.42
CA PRO A 127 -18.03 -0.95 -0.51
C PRO A 127 -18.08 -0.28 0.86
N VAL A 128 -17.07 0.51 1.19
CA VAL A 128 -17.05 1.37 2.37
C VAL A 128 -17.51 2.77 1.96
N ASP A 129 -16.83 3.35 0.98
CA ASP A 129 -17.16 4.66 0.43
C ASP A 129 -16.58 4.84 -0.98
N THR A 130 -17.06 5.86 -1.67
CA THR A 130 -16.62 6.30 -3.01
C THR A 130 -16.44 7.81 -3.04
N TYR A 131 -15.33 8.27 -3.61
CA TYR A 131 -14.94 9.67 -3.70
C TYR A 131 -14.87 10.12 -5.16
N ASP A 132 -14.60 11.40 -5.39
CA ASP A 132 -14.33 11.97 -6.72
C ASP A 132 -12.84 11.97 -7.09
N HIS A 133 -11.99 11.49 -6.19
CA HIS A 133 -10.54 11.59 -6.27
C HIS A 133 -9.83 10.32 -5.79
N LYS A 134 -8.58 10.14 -6.21
CA LYS A 134 -7.76 8.96 -5.88
C LYS A 134 -7.56 8.82 -4.37
N VAL A 135 -7.71 7.60 -3.85
CA VAL A 135 -7.44 7.29 -2.44
C VAL A 135 -6.01 6.78 -2.30
N PHE A 136 -5.26 7.36 -1.37
CA PHE A 136 -3.86 7.03 -1.14
C PHE A 136 -3.64 6.19 0.11
N CYS A 137 -4.35 6.52 1.19
CA CYS A 137 -4.19 5.84 2.47
C CYS A 137 -5.53 5.21 2.91
N GLY A 138 -5.45 4.08 3.58
CA GLY A 138 -6.56 3.41 4.25
C GLY A 138 -6.02 2.63 5.43
N VAL A 139 -6.05 3.22 6.62
CA VAL A 139 -5.30 2.74 7.79
C VAL A 139 -6.23 2.61 8.99
N TYR A 140 -6.20 1.46 9.65
CA TYR A 140 -6.87 1.27 10.94
C TYR A 140 -6.07 1.88 12.09
N SER A 141 -6.77 2.36 13.13
CA SER A 141 -6.17 2.59 14.44
C SER A 141 -5.67 1.27 15.05
N GLN A 142 -4.74 1.34 16.03
CA GLN A 142 -4.17 0.14 16.66
C GLN A 142 -5.23 -0.74 17.34
N ASP A 143 -6.30 -0.13 17.85
CA ASP A 143 -7.45 -0.83 18.44
C ASP A 143 -8.43 -1.37 17.37
N GLY A 144 -8.32 -0.92 16.12
CA GLY A 144 -9.20 -1.27 15.00
C GLY A 144 -10.57 -0.58 15.02
N ASN A 145 -10.86 0.26 16.00
CA ASN A 145 -12.17 0.90 16.14
C ASN A 145 -12.36 2.12 15.23
N ARG A 146 -11.28 2.62 14.61
CA ARG A 146 -11.34 3.73 13.66
C ARG A 146 -10.61 3.37 12.36
N LEU A 147 -11.18 3.79 11.25
CA LEU A 147 -10.55 3.73 9.93
C LEU A 147 -10.31 5.14 9.44
N LEU A 148 -9.06 5.44 9.07
CA LEU A 148 -8.68 6.68 8.39
C LEU A 148 -8.49 6.42 6.90
N THR A 149 -9.08 7.27 6.07
CA THR A 149 -8.75 7.32 4.64
C THR A 149 -8.27 8.70 4.27
N ALA A 150 -7.34 8.77 3.31
CA ALA A 150 -6.82 10.05 2.82
C ALA A 150 -6.76 10.04 1.29
N SER A 151 -7.25 11.11 0.68
CA SER A 151 -7.44 11.22 -0.76
C SER A 151 -6.74 12.43 -1.37
N GLN A 152 -6.66 12.43 -2.69
CA GLN A 152 -6.06 13.50 -3.49
C GLN A 152 -6.83 14.84 -3.38
N ASP A 153 -8.09 14.80 -2.95
CA ASP A 153 -8.94 15.96 -2.69
C ASP A 153 -8.49 16.81 -1.48
N ARG A 154 -7.42 16.38 -0.79
CA ARG A 154 -6.86 17.01 0.42
C ARG A 154 -7.70 16.77 1.67
N LEU A 155 -8.64 15.82 1.61
CA LEU A 155 -9.48 15.45 2.73
C LEU A 155 -9.00 14.13 3.34
N MET A 156 -9.04 14.08 4.67
CA MET A 156 -8.99 12.85 5.42
C MET A 156 -10.37 12.56 6.00
N ARG A 157 -10.84 11.33 5.84
CA ARG A 157 -12.14 10.89 6.36
C ARG A 157 -11.92 9.82 7.41
N LEU A 158 -12.46 10.07 8.60
CA LEU A 158 -12.40 9.17 9.74
C LEU A 158 -13.74 8.45 9.86
N TYR A 159 -13.71 7.13 9.94
CA TYR A 159 -14.89 6.28 10.08
C TYR A 159 -14.85 5.53 11.41
N ASP A 160 -16.02 5.31 12.00
CA ASP A 160 -16.23 4.31 13.04
C ASP A 160 -16.17 2.93 12.40
N SER A 161 -15.28 2.08 12.91
CA SER A 161 -15.16 0.67 12.52
C SER A 161 -15.35 -0.28 13.69
N SER A 162 -15.85 0.16 14.84
CA SER A 162 -16.00 -0.67 16.05
C SER A 162 -16.81 -1.95 15.84
N ASN A 163 -17.84 -1.95 14.98
CA ASN A 163 -18.70 -3.11 14.74
C ASN A 163 -18.33 -3.96 13.50
N GLY A 164 -17.52 -3.44 12.57
CA GLY A 164 -17.07 -4.14 11.34
C GLY A 164 -18.15 -4.30 10.25
N VAL A 165 -19.39 -3.93 10.55
CA VAL A 165 -20.55 -4.07 9.65
C VAL A 165 -20.95 -2.74 9.05
N VAL A 166 -20.74 -1.62 9.73
CA VAL A 166 -21.08 -0.28 9.23
C VAL A 166 -19.88 0.63 9.44
N PHE A 167 -19.43 1.28 8.38
CA PHE A 167 -18.40 2.32 8.44
C PHE A 167 -19.10 3.67 8.41
N LYS A 168 -19.42 4.21 9.59
CA LYS A 168 -20.06 5.52 9.68
C LYS A 168 -18.98 6.59 9.64
N GLN A 169 -19.02 7.49 8.65
CA GLN A 169 -18.13 8.65 8.66
C GLN A 169 -18.39 9.49 9.92
N LEU A 170 -17.35 9.64 10.73
CA LEU A 170 -17.34 10.43 11.95
C LEU A 170 -16.95 11.87 11.62
N LEU A 171 -15.80 12.04 10.97
CA LEU A 171 -15.18 13.34 10.70
C LEU A 171 -14.68 13.42 9.27
N GLU A 172 -14.76 14.61 8.70
CA GLU A 172 -14.00 15.02 7.52
C GLU A 172 -13.02 16.12 7.95
N ILE A 173 -11.74 15.93 7.63
CA ILE A 173 -10.64 16.79 8.09
C ILE A 173 -9.92 17.33 6.86
N HIS A 174 -9.87 18.65 6.72
CA HIS A 174 -9.14 19.29 5.64
C HIS A 174 -7.63 19.36 5.95
N GLY A 175 -6.83 18.78 5.08
CA GLY A 175 -5.37 18.86 5.17
C GLY A 175 -4.88 20.30 4.97
N ARG A 176 -3.87 20.71 5.73
CA ARG A 176 -3.16 21.97 5.62
C ARG A 176 -1.94 21.80 4.73
N ASP A 177 -1.63 22.83 3.95
CA ASP A 177 -0.49 22.88 3.02
C ASP A 177 -0.37 21.64 2.11
N VAL A 178 -1.51 21.18 1.57
CA VAL A 178 -1.55 20.02 0.68
C VAL A 178 -1.38 20.47 -0.77
N GLY A 179 -0.17 20.31 -1.31
CA GLY A 179 0.12 20.67 -2.70
C GLY A 179 -0.56 19.77 -3.75
N TRP A 180 -0.44 18.45 -3.63
CA TRP A 180 -0.97 17.49 -4.61
C TRP A 180 -1.90 16.43 -4.00
N SER A 181 -1.45 15.79 -2.93
CA SER A 181 -2.23 14.84 -2.15
C SER A 181 -1.66 14.73 -0.75
N ILE A 182 -2.43 14.11 0.14
CA ILE A 182 -1.89 13.52 1.36
C ILE A 182 -1.13 12.26 0.94
N LEU A 183 0.14 12.17 1.35
CA LEU A 183 1.07 11.12 0.91
C LEU A 183 1.12 9.95 1.89
N ASP A 184 1.13 10.26 3.18
CA ASP A 184 0.99 9.30 4.26
C ASP A 184 0.19 9.90 5.42
N ALA A 185 -0.42 9.02 6.22
CA ALA A 185 -1.07 9.38 7.46
C ALA A 185 -0.99 8.22 8.46
N ALA A 186 -0.78 8.54 9.73
CA ALA A 186 -0.71 7.58 10.82
C ALA A 186 -1.45 8.09 12.06
N PHE A 187 -2.05 7.16 12.79
CA PHE A 187 -2.57 7.43 14.13
C PHE A 187 -1.42 7.49 15.14
N SER A 188 -1.56 8.35 16.14
CA SER A 188 -0.77 8.22 17.36
C SER A 188 -1.16 6.92 18.10
N PRO A 189 -0.27 6.36 18.95
CA PRO A 189 -0.54 5.11 19.66
C PRO A 189 -1.81 5.14 20.53
N ASP A 190 -2.12 6.30 21.13
CA ASP A 190 -3.35 6.54 21.89
C ASP A 190 -4.61 6.74 21.01
N SER A 191 -4.46 6.71 19.68
CA SER A 191 -5.51 6.94 18.68
C SER A 191 -6.24 8.29 18.81
N ARG A 192 -5.63 9.26 19.48
CA ARG A 192 -6.18 10.62 19.67
C ARG A 192 -5.74 11.61 18.61
N HIS A 193 -4.57 11.40 18.01
CA HIS A 193 -4.01 12.29 17.01
C HIS A 193 -3.80 11.55 15.69
N ILE A 194 -3.82 12.31 14.60
CA ILE A 194 -3.40 11.86 13.28
C ILE A 194 -2.26 12.77 12.83
N ALA A 195 -1.11 12.19 12.49
CA ALA A 195 -0.08 12.90 11.74
C ALA A 195 -0.21 12.56 10.25
N TYR A 196 -0.02 13.56 9.39
CA TYR A 196 -0.04 13.36 7.95
C TYR A 196 1.04 14.19 7.25
N SER A 197 1.45 13.70 6.10
CA SER A 197 2.40 14.37 5.21
C SER A 197 1.77 14.76 3.88
N SER A 198 2.34 15.79 3.27
CA SER A 198 2.00 16.27 1.94
C SER A 198 3.26 16.70 1.18
N TRP A 199 3.09 17.33 0.03
CA TRP A 199 4.14 18.07 -0.67
C TRP A 199 4.47 19.39 0.04
N SER A 200 4.90 19.30 1.29
CA SER A 200 5.23 20.42 2.18
C SER A 200 6.42 20.05 3.08
N PRO A 201 7.29 21.01 3.46
CA PRO A 201 8.35 20.84 4.47
C PRO A 201 7.82 20.63 5.90
N THR A 202 6.51 20.70 6.09
CA THR A 202 5.86 20.66 7.39
C THR A 202 4.95 19.45 7.48
N LEU A 203 5.18 18.60 8.48
CA LEU A 203 4.18 17.60 8.86
C LEU A 203 3.06 18.29 9.63
N HIS A 204 1.86 17.76 9.53
CA HIS A 204 0.73 18.28 10.29
C HIS A 204 0.19 17.20 11.20
N MET A 205 -0.10 17.57 12.44
CA MET A 205 -0.79 16.72 13.40
C MET A 205 -2.12 17.33 13.78
N VAL A 206 -3.16 16.51 13.85
CA VAL A 206 -4.52 16.95 14.18
C VAL A 206 -5.05 16.15 15.35
N ASP A 207 -5.62 16.83 16.34
CA ASP A 207 -6.38 16.20 17.43
C ASP A 207 -7.79 15.89 16.92
N ILE A 208 -8.18 14.61 16.97
CA ILE A 208 -9.48 14.14 16.47
C ILE A 208 -10.56 14.06 17.55
N GLU A 209 -10.26 14.37 18.81
CA GLU A 209 -11.30 14.46 19.86
C GLU A 209 -12.11 15.76 19.82
N GLY A 210 -11.55 16.83 19.23
CA GLY A 210 -12.24 18.13 19.12
C GLY A 210 -13.42 18.17 18.14
N GLY A 211 -13.40 17.29 17.13
CA GLY A 211 -14.45 17.09 16.14
C GLY A 211 -14.53 18.14 15.01
N GLY A 212 -14.59 17.66 13.75
CA GLY A 212 -14.96 18.43 12.56
C GLY A 212 -14.02 19.61 12.25
N ASP A 213 -14.59 20.75 11.86
CA ASP A 213 -13.83 21.98 11.52
C ASP A 213 -13.10 22.62 12.73
N ALA A 214 -13.39 22.17 13.96
CA ALA A 214 -12.70 22.59 15.18
C ALA A 214 -11.41 21.79 15.46
N CYS A 215 -11.08 20.83 14.60
CA CYS A 215 -9.81 20.10 14.63
C CYS A 215 -8.62 21.08 14.63
N SER A 216 -7.91 21.13 15.75
CA SER A 216 -6.71 21.96 15.88
C SER A 216 -5.53 21.30 15.16
N HIS A 217 -4.99 21.98 14.15
CA HIS A 217 -3.78 21.55 13.45
C HIS A 217 -2.55 22.11 14.13
N LYS A 218 -1.61 21.22 14.44
CA LYS A 218 -0.26 21.55 14.87
C LYS A 218 0.70 21.33 13.70
N ALA A 219 1.36 22.40 13.27
CA ALA A 219 2.43 22.35 12.28
C ALA A 219 3.73 21.87 12.93
N LEU A 220 4.38 20.88 12.34
CA LEU A 220 5.63 20.27 12.77
C LEU A 220 6.68 20.50 11.67
N GLU A 221 7.41 21.60 11.78
CA GLU A 221 8.36 22.03 10.73
C GLU A 221 9.62 21.14 10.74
N LEU A 222 10.00 20.64 9.55
CA LEU A 222 11.20 19.81 9.39
C LEU A 222 12.43 20.61 8.93
N CYS A 223 12.23 21.85 8.47
CA CYS A 223 13.31 22.74 8.01
C CYS A 223 14.32 22.05 7.06
N PRO A 224 13.87 21.51 5.90
CA PRO A 224 14.77 20.93 4.91
C PRO A 224 15.58 22.01 4.18
N ASP A 225 16.66 21.59 3.52
CA ASP A 225 17.48 22.51 2.72
C ASP A 225 16.85 22.75 1.34
N GLU A 226 16.09 21.77 0.84
CA GLU A 226 15.44 21.81 -0.46
C GLU A 226 14.12 22.56 -0.43
N ARG A 227 13.87 23.35 -1.49
CA ARG A 227 12.60 24.08 -1.66
C ARG A 227 11.44 23.19 -2.08
N ARG A 228 11.70 22.14 -2.85
CA ARG A 228 10.69 21.18 -3.31
C ARG A 228 10.79 19.94 -2.43
N PHE A 229 9.97 19.91 -1.39
CA PHE A 229 10.06 18.90 -0.36
C PHE A 229 8.74 18.17 -0.17
N CYS A 230 8.82 16.87 0.06
CA CYS A 230 7.70 16.04 0.44
C CYS A 230 8.17 14.86 1.29
N VAL A 231 7.27 14.40 2.17
CA VAL A 231 7.49 13.22 3.00
C VAL A 231 6.61 12.09 2.50
N PHE A 232 7.23 10.98 2.08
CA PHE A 232 6.51 9.84 1.53
C PHE A 232 5.99 8.87 2.57
N SER A 233 6.61 8.85 3.76
CA SER A 233 6.18 8.00 4.85
C SER A 233 6.54 8.57 6.22
N LEU A 234 5.66 8.32 7.19
CA LEU A 234 5.86 8.71 8.59
C LEU A 234 5.39 7.60 9.54
N ALA A 235 5.99 7.52 10.72
CA ALA A 235 5.59 6.61 11.78
C ALA A 235 5.73 7.26 13.16
N PHE A 236 4.75 7.02 14.03
CA PHE A 236 4.85 7.37 15.44
C PHE A 236 5.71 6.33 16.18
N SER A 237 6.51 6.81 17.13
CA SER A 237 7.04 5.95 18.19
C SER A 237 5.90 5.43 19.06
N GLU A 238 6.05 4.24 19.64
CA GLU A 238 5.02 3.61 20.46
C GLU A 238 4.73 4.39 21.75
N SER A 239 5.70 5.17 22.23
CA SER A 239 5.49 6.12 23.34
C SER A 239 4.70 7.37 22.95
N GLY A 240 4.50 7.62 21.65
CA GLY A 240 3.84 8.82 21.13
C GLY A 240 4.65 10.10 21.29
N HIS A 241 5.94 10.03 21.62
CA HIS A 241 6.78 11.21 21.86
C HIS A 241 7.50 11.72 20.61
N ASP A 242 7.83 10.82 19.68
CA ASP A 242 8.55 11.14 18.46
C ASP A 242 7.80 10.65 17.21
N ILE A 243 8.02 11.35 16.10
CA ILE A 243 7.66 10.92 14.75
C ILE A 243 8.96 10.76 13.95
N VAL A 244 9.11 9.63 13.26
CA VAL A 244 10.14 9.44 12.24
C VAL A 244 9.52 9.55 10.86
N CYS A 245 10.20 10.22 9.92
CA CYS A 245 9.72 10.30 8.55
C CYS A 245 10.85 10.25 7.51
N GLY A 246 10.52 9.78 6.30
CA GLY A 246 11.42 9.71 5.15
C GLY A 246 10.97 10.65 4.04
N ALA A 247 11.92 11.38 3.45
CA ALA A 247 11.68 12.45 2.50
C ALA A 247 12.40 12.26 1.16
N ASN A 248 12.04 13.11 0.19
CA ASN A 248 12.56 13.10 -1.18
C ASN A 248 13.96 13.73 -1.35
N ASP A 249 14.61 14.15 -0.27
CA ASP A 249 15.96 14.70 -0.28
C ASP A 249 16.99 13.67 0.24
N GLY A 250 16.62 12.39 0.24
CA GLY A 250 17.44 11.28 0.73
C GLY A 250 17.56 11.20 2.25
N ASN A 251 16.88 12.08 3.01
CA ASN A 251 17.02 12.17 4.46
C ASN A 251 15.92 11.45 5.24
N ILE A 252 16.28 11.00 6.44
CA ILE A 252 15.34 10.64 7.51
C ILE A 252 15.32 11.76 8.53
N TYR A 253 14.12 12.11 9.00
CA TYR A 253 13.90 13.12 10.02
C TYR A 253 13.31 12.48 11.28
N ILE A 254 13.73 12.97 12.44
CA ILE A 254 13.11 12.64 13.74
C ILE A 254 12.64 13.92 14.39
N TYR A 255 11.32 14.00 14.59
CA TYR A 255 10.66 15.13 15.23
C TYR A 255 10.21 14.74 16.63
N ASN A 256 10.62 15.51 17.65
CA ASN A 256 10.20 15.29 19.01
C ASN A 256 9.02 16.21 19.35
N LEU A 257 7.89 15.63 19.70
CA LEU A 257 6.63 16.35 19.91
C LEU A 257 6.62 17.18 21.19
N ALA A 258 7.40 16.79 22.20
CA ALA A 258 7.51 17.50 23.47
C ALA A 258 8.43 18.71 23.37
N ALA A 259 9.57 18.58 22.69
CA ALA A 259 10.48 19.67 22.36
C ALA A 259 9.90 20.61 21.29
N ASN A 260 8.92 20.11 20.51
CA ASN A 260 8.33 20.81 19.38
C ASN A 260 9.38 21.22 18.34
N ASP A 261 10.33 20.31 18.07
CA ASP A 261 11.45 20.57 17.20
C ASP A 261 11.93 19.30 16.49
N ARG A 262 12.56 19.50 15.33
CA ARG A 262 13.28 18.45 14.61
C ARG A 262 14.59 18.18 15.31
N THR A 263 14.63 17.07 16.05
CA THR A 263 15.84 16.63 16.77
C THR A 263 16.95 16.11 15.88
N LEU A 264 16.62 15.46 14.74
CA LEU A 264 17.62 14.89 13.84
C LEU A 264 17.19 14.99 12.37
N LYS A 265 18.17 15.26 11.50
CA LYS A 265 18.17 15.12 10.04
C LYS A 265 19.36 14.25 9.63
N VAL A 266 19.09 13.07 9.09
CA VAL A 266 20.11 12.06 8.79
C VAL A 266 20.12 11.76 7.30
N GLU A 267 21.26 11.96 6.64
CA GLU A 267 21.50 11.54 5.26
C GLU A 267 21.48 10.02 5.17
N ALA A 268 20.32 9.50 4.75
CA ALA A 268 20.00 8.10 4.90
C ALA A 268 20.22 7.34 3.59
N HIS A 269 19.82 7.88 2.46
CA HIS A 269 19.87 7.26 1.13
C HIS A 269 20.41 8.23 0.09
N ASP A 270 20.90 7.69 -1.02
CA ASP A 270 21.46 8.50 -2.13
C ASP A 270 20.34 9.07 -3.04
N ASP A 271 19.09 8.70 -2.78
CA ASP A 271 17.87 9.05 -3.53
C ASP A 271 16.67 9.02 -2.55
N ASP A 272 15.46 9.35 -3.02
CA ASP A 272 14.21 9.47 -2.24
C ASP A 272 14.05 8.36 -1.18
N VAL A 273 13.76 8.74 0.08
CA VAL A 273 13.38 7.81 1.15
C VAL A 273 11.87 7.61 1.13
N ASN A 274 11.44 6.55 0.45
CA ASN A 274 10.02 6.27 0.25
C ASN A 274 9.30 5.76 1.51
N THR A 275 10.04 5.18 2.45
CA THR A 275 9.44 4.46 3.57
C THR A 275 10.33 4.46 4.80
N VAL A 276 9.70 4.63 5.96
CA VAL A 276 10.31 4.44 7.27
C VAL A 276 9.34 3.70 8.19
N THR A 277 9.88 2.89 9.10
CA THR A 277 9.07 2.25 10.14
C THR A 277 9.92 1.90 11.35
N PHE A 278 9.29 1.78 12.52
CA PHE A 278 9.95 1.24 13.70
C PHE A 278 10.00 -0.29 13.63
N ALA A 279 11.10 -0.86 14.12
CA ALA A 279 11.28 -2.30 14.12
C ALA A 279 10.37 -3.02 15.13
N ASP A 280 10.04 -2.35 16.23
CA ASP A 280 9.21 -2.87 17.32
C ASP A 280 8.69 -1.74 18.22
N ASN A 281 7.99 -2.14 19.28
CA ASN A 281 7.40 -1.25 20.28
C ASN A 281 8.45 -0.52 21.14
N THR A 282 9.73 -0.91 21.13
CA THR A 282 10.78 -0.17 21.84
C THR A 282 11.14 1.14 21.13
N SER A 283 10.83 1.21 19.83
CA SER A 283 11.10 2.37 18.97
C SER A 283 12.58 2.79 18.93
N GLN A 284 13.51 1.87 19.18
CA GLN A 284 14.96 2.14 19.14
C GLN A 284 15.60 1.82 17.79
N ILE A 285 15.09 0.81 17.09
CA ILE A 285 15.55 0.45 15.76
C ILE A 285 14.56 0.98 14.72
N VAL A 286 15.08 1.62 13.68
CA VAL A 286 14.32 2.18 12.56
C VAL A 286 14.77 1.51 11.27
N TYR A 287 13.82 1.17 10.41
CA TYR A 287 14.08 0.70 9.06
C TYR A 287 13.73 1.81 8.07
N SER A 288 14.54 1.93 7.02
CA SER A 288 14.27 2.82 5.89
C SER A 288 14.49 2.12 4.56
N GLY A 289 13.74 2.53 3.54
CA GLY A 289 13.87 2.05 2.17
C GLY A 289 13.85 3.21 1.20
N GLY A 290 14.76 3.18 0.23
CA GLY A 290 14.94 4.27 -0.71
C GLY A 290 14.89 3.88 -2.18
N ASP A 291 14.88 4.89 -3.03
CA ASP A 291 14.97 4.72 -4.48
C ASP A 291 16.35 4.24 -4.97
N ASP A 292 17.36 4.29 -4.09
CA ASP A 292 18.66 3.65 -4.28
C ASP A 292 18.62 2.11 -4.25
N GLY A 293 17.44 1.51 -4.02
CA GLY A 293 17.18 0.06 -4.03
C GLY A 293 17.67 -0.65 -2.77
N LEU A 294 18.03 0.09 -1.72
CA LEU A 294 18.53 -0.44 -0.47
C LEU A 294 17.47 -0.35 0.63
N CYS A 295 17.53 -1.27 1.59
CA CYS A 295 16.90 -1.10 2.90
C CYS A 295 18.01 -0.91 3.95
N LYS A 296 17.89 0.08 4.81
CA LYS A 296 18.90 0.40 5.84
C LYS A 296 18.30 0.26 7.23
N VAL A 297 19.12 -0.20 8.16
CA VAL A 297 18.76 -0.40 9.56
C VAL A 297 19.52 0.61 10.41
N TRP A 298 18.80 1.33 11.25
CA TRP A 298 19.31 2.42 12.07
C TRP A 298 19.04 2.13 13.54
N ASP A 299 19.99 2.49 14.39
CA ASP A 299 19.81 2.47 15.83
C ASP A 299 19.84 3.91 16.34
N ARG A 300 18.70 4.34 16.92
CA ARG A 300 18.51 5.71 17.39
C ARG A 300 19.53 6.12 18.45
N ARG A 301 20.08 5.18 19.21
CA ARG A 301 21.04 5.45 20.28
C ARG A 301 22.42 5.86 19.74
N THR A 302 22.71 5.50 18.49
CA THR A 302 23.97 5.83 17.81
C THR A 302 23.77 6.79 16.65
N LEU A 303 22.53 7.20 16.40
CA LEU A 303 22.16 8.05 15.27
C LEU A 303 22.66 9.47 15.49
N SER A 304 23.35 10.04 14.50
CA SER A 304 23.91 11.39 14.57
C SER A 304 23.98 12.02 13.19
N GLU A 305 23.67 13.31 13.10
CA GLU A 305 23.78 14.08 11.84
C GLU A 305 25.23 14.18 11.34
N LEU A 306 26.20 14.22 12.27
CA LEU A 306 27.63 14.40 11.93
C LEU A 306 28.27 13.15 11.32
N ASN A 307 27.68 11.98 11.58
CA ASN A 307 28.21 10.70 11.11
C ASN A 307 27.03 9.74 10.85
N PRO A 308 26.27 9.97 9.77
CA PRO A 308 25.12 9.17 9.42
C PRO A 308 25.58 7.78 8.96
N LYS A 309 25.62 6.83 9.91
CA LYS A 309 26.01 5.44 9.62
C LYS A 309 24.87 4.49 10.00
N PRO A 310 24.35 3.72 9.02
CA PRO A 310 23.42 2.65 9.35
C PRO A 310 24.17 1.54 10.10
N VAL A 311 23.46 0.84 10.97
CA VAL A 311 23.96 -0.38 11.65
C VAL A 311 24.21 -1.48 10.63
N GLY A 312 23.37 -1.52 9.59
CA GLY A 312 23.56 -2.44 8.49
C GLY A 312 22.66 -2.11 7.30
N VAL A 313 22.97 -2.74 6.17
CA VAL A 313 22.31 -2.52 4.89
C VAL A 313 21.88 -3.86 4.33
N LEU A 314 20.67 -3.89 3.77
CA LEU A 314 20.07 -5.02 3.10
C LEU A 314 19.97 -4.67 1.61
N ALA A 315 20.70 -5.40 0.78
CA ALA A 315 20.82 -5.21 -0.65
C ALA A 315 20.38 -6.48 -1.38
N GLY A 316 19.58 -6.32 -2.43
CA GLY A 316 19.09 -7.43 -3.24
C GLY A 316 17.94 -7.06 -4.18
N HIS A 317 17.26 -5.93 -3.93
CA HIS A 317 16.37 -5.33 -4.91
C HIS A 317 17.13 -4.78 -6.11
N MET A 318 16.46 -4.77 -7.26
CA MET A 318 17.03 -4.30 -8.53
C MET A 318 16.54 -2.92 -8.96
N ASP A 319 15.60 -2.36 -8.22
CA ASP A 319 14.94 -1.08 -8.47
C ASP A 319 14.45 -0.51 -7.13
N GLY A 320 13.98 0.74 -7.12
CA GLY A 320 13.65 1.47 -5.89
C GLY A 320 12.67 0.76 -4.96
N VAL A 321 12.89 0.87 -3.65
CA VAL A 321 12.03 0.28 -2.61
C VAL A 321 10.84 1.20 -2.38
N THR A 322 9.62 0.68 -2.54
CA THR A 322 8.37 1.45 -2.42
C THR A 322 7.79 1.49 -1.01
N TYR A 323 7.98 0.42 -0.22
CA TYR A 323 7.48 0.37 1.15
C TYR A 323 8.18 -0.70 1.96
N ILE A 324 8.27 -0.51 3.28
CA ILE A 324 8.76 -1.48 4.25
C ILE A 324 7.70 -1.64 5.34
N ASP A 325 7.47 -2.89 5.74
CA ASP A 325 6.71 -3.19 6.94
C ASP A 325 7.52 -4.06 7.91
N SER A 326 7.37 -3.78 9.20
CA SER A 326 8.05 -4.49 10.27
C SER A 326 7.20 -5.65 10.74
N ARG A 327 7.85 -6.77 11.07
CA ARG A 327 7.18 -7.86 11.78
C ARG A 327 6.86 -7.49 13.24
N GLY A 328 7.46 -6.45 13.79
CA GLY A 328 7.30 -6.04 15.19
C GLY A 328 8.13 -6.90 16.17
N ASP A 329 9.07 -7.70 15.67
CA ASP A 329 9.95 -8.56 16.47
C ASP A 329 11.40 -8.05 16.54
N ALA A 330 11.64 -6.84 16.03
CA ALA A 330 12.96 -6.24 15.85
C ALA A 330 13.98 -7.09 15.09
N ARG A 331 13.54 -8.07 14.30
CA ARG A 331 14.43 -9.00 13.58
C ARG A 331 14.11 -9.11 12.11
N HIS A 332 12.84 -9.11 11.76
CA HIS A 332 12.39 -9.37 10.39
C HIS A 332 11.58 -8.19 9.85
N LEU A 333 11.79 -7.90 8.58
CA LEU A 333 11.04 -6.91 7.83
C LEU A 333 10.76 -7.42 6.42
N ILE A 334 9.72 -6.89 5.80
CA ILE A 334 9.47 -7.06 4.36
C ILE A 334 9.64 -5.74 3.64
N SER A 335 10.05 -5.80 2.38
CA SER A 335 10.16 -4.63 1.51
C SER A 335 9.51 -4.90 0.16
N ASN A 336 8.70 -3.96 -0.32
CA ASN A 336 8.12 -3.98 -1.66
C ASN A 336 8.93 -3.09 -2.61
N SER A 337 9.17 -3.50 -3.85
CA SER A 337 10.01 -2.75 -4.79
C SER A 337 9.38 -2.60 -6.17
N LYS A 338 9.79 -1.54 -6.87
CA LYS A 338 9.55 -1.31 -8.30
C LYS A 338 10.06 -2.47 -9.16
N ASP A 339 10.93 -3.34 -8.64
CA ASP A 339 11.36 -4.58 -9.29
C ASP A 339 10.29 -5.67 -9.39
N GLN A 340 9.05 -5.37 -8.95
CA GLN A 340 7.88 -6.25 -8.95
C GLN A 340 8.02 -7.44 -7.99
N SER A 341 8.76 -7.24 -6.89
CA SER A 341 8.92 -8.25 -5.85
C SER A 341 8.82 -7.68 -4.44
N ILE A 342 8.35 -8.53 -3.54
CA ILE A 342 8.47 -8.32 -2.10
C ILE A 342 9.59 -9.23 -1.60
N LYS A 343 10.48 -8.71 -0.75
CA LYS A 343 11.53 -9.50 -0.11
C LYS A 343 11.33 -9.56 1.39
N LEU A 344 11.64 -10.70 1.99
CA LEU A 344 11.69 -10.91 3.44
C LEU A 344 13.15 -10.94 3.87
N TRP A 345 13.46 -10.18 4.92
CA TRP A 345 14.83 -10.03 5.43
C TRP A 345 14.94 -10.44 6.89
N ASP A 346 16.16 -10.78 7.28
CA ASP A 346 16.59 -10.93 8.67
C ASP A 346 17.73 -9.94 8.91
N ILE A 347 17.55 -9.01 9.83
CA ILE A 347 18.54 -7.96 10.09
C ILE A 347 19.83 -8.50 10.72
N ARG A 348 19.89 -9.77 11.11
CA ARG A 348 21.13 -10.41 11.58
C ARG A 348 22.08 -10.77 10.44
N VAL A 349 21.62 -10.67 9.19
CA VAL A 349 22.39 -11.01 7.99
C VAL A 349 22.41 -9.81 7.03
N PHE A 350 23.30 -8.86 7.32
CA PHE A 350 23.52 -7.70 6.46
C PHE A 350 24.29 -8.05 5.19
N SER A 351 24.07 -7.26 4.14
CA SER A 351 24.70 -7.44 2.84
C SER A 351 26.11 -6.84 2.81
N SER A 352 27.03 -7.51 2.12
CA SER A 352 28.39 -7.02 1.91
C SER A 352 28.42 -5.77 1.03
N SER A 353 29.49 -4.97 1.10
CA SER A 353 29.64 -3.77 0.28
C SER A 353 29.53 -4.06 -1.22
N SER A 354 30.05 -5.21 -1.68
CA SER A 354 29.92 -5.63 -3.09
C SER A 354 28.48 -5.89 -3.50
N ALA A 355 27.63 -6.41 -2.61
CA ALA A 355 26.21 -6.59 -2.87
C ALA A 355 25.46 -5.25 -2.92
N GLN A 356 25.84 -4.31 -2.05
CA GLN A 356 25.29 -2.95 -2.03
C GLN A 356 25.61 -2.21 -3.34
N GLU A 357 26.86 -2.26 -3.80
CA GLU A 357 27.29 -1.68 -5.08
C GLU A 357 26.58 -2.34 -6.27
N ALA A 358 26.38 -3.66 -6.23
CA ALA A 358 25.66 -4.39 -7.27
C ALA A 358 24.18 -3.95 -7.36
N ALA A 359 23.52 -3.74 -6.22
CA ALA A 359 22.16 -3.23 -6.15
C ALA A 359 22.07 -1.80 -6.72
N ARG A 360 22.91 -0.88 -6.24
CA ARG A 360 22.98 0.50 -6.76
C ARG A 360 23.25 0.55 -8.26
N LYS A 361 24.14 -0.32 -8.76
CA LYS A 361 24.42 -0.44 -10.20
C LYS A 361 23.23 -0.96 -10.99
N ALA A 362 22.43 -1.89 -10.44
CA ALA A 362 21.23 -2.36 -11.11
C ALA A 362 20.18 -1.26 -11.21
N VAL A 363 19.98 -0.48 -10.14
CA VAL A 363 19.10 0.68 -10.11
C VAL A 363 19.53 1.73 -11.13
N SER A 364 20.82 2.10 -11.17
CA SER A 364 21.31 3.13 -12.10
C SER A 364 21.28 2.70 -13.57
N LEU A 365 21.27 1.39 -13.85
CA LEU A 365 21.09 0.84 -15.20
C LEU A 365 19.61 0.68 -15.58
N SER A 366 18.69 0.87 -14.64
CA SER A 366 17.24 0.84 -14.89
C SER A 366 16.85 2.05 -15.73
N ARG A 367 16.35 1.82 -16.95
CA ARG A 367 15.97 2.89 -17.89
C ARG A 367 14.46 3.04 -18.07
N TRP A 368 13.68 2.43 -17.19
CA TRP A 368 12.23 2.44 -17.26
C TRP A 368 11.65 3.24 -16.10
N ASP A 369 10.44 3.76 -16.29
CA ASP A 369 9.73 4.52 -15.26
C ASP A 369 8.43 3.81 -14.88
N TYR A 370 8.38 3.33 -13.63
CA TYR A 370 7.25 2.58 -13.10
C TYR A 370 5.93 3.38 -13.07
N ARG A 371 5.97 4.72 -13.16
CA ARG A 371 4.79 5.57 -13.06
C ARG A 371 3.88 5.49 -14.29
N TRP A 372 4.47 5.28 -15.46
CA TRP A 372 3.72 5.31 -16.73
C TRP A 372 4.17 4.26 -17.75
N GLN A 373 5.30 3.57 -17.54
CA GLN A 373 5.73 2.49 -18.41
C GLN A 373 5.29 1.13 -17.89
N THR A 374 5.23 0.16 -18.79
CA THR A 374 5.00 -1.24 -18.41
C THR A 374 6.29 -1.85 -17.84
N ALA A 375 6.13 -2.72 -16.84
CA ALA A 375 7.28 -3.39 -16.22
C ALA A 375 8.08 -4.20 -17.26
N PRO A 376 9.40 -4.03 -17.34
CA PRO A 376 10.26 -4.80 -18.23
C PRO A 376 10.08 -6.30 -18.02
N LYS A 377 9.92 -7.06 -19.12
CA LYS A 377 9.77 -8.53 -19.09
C LYS A 377 10.88 -9.22 -18.28
N LYS A 378 12.10 -8.67 -18.29
CA LYS A 378 13.24 -9.20 -17.53
C LYS A 378 13.00 -9.23 -16.02
N LEU A 379 12.29 -8.25 -15.45
CA LEU A 379 11.97 -8.22 -14.01
C LEU A 379 10.94 -9.30 -13.66
N LEU A 380 9.96 -9.49 -14.55
CA LEU A 380 8.84 -10.40 -14.36
C LEU A 380 9.23 -11.88 -14.53
N THR A 381 10.16 -12.18 -15.45
CA THR A 381 10.55 -13.56 -15.79
C THR A 381 11.79 -14.06 -15.06
N ARG A 382 12.44 -13.20 -14.25
CA ARG A 382 13.66 -13.56 -13.53
C ARG A 382 13.36 -14.49 -12.36
N ARG A 383 13.99 -15.67 -12.36
CA ARG A 383 13.88 -16.67 -11.27
C ARG A 383 14.92 -16.49 -10.17
N ALA A 384 16.14 -16.17 -10.57
CA ALA A 384 17.27 -16.07 -9.65
C ALA A 384 17.36 -14.68 -9.03
N ASN A 385 17.75 -14.63 -7.76
CA ASN A 385 18.03 -13.39 -7.07
C ASN A 385 19.30 -12.70 -7.60
N MET A 386 19.55 -11.47 -7.16
CA MET A 386 20.82 -10.80 -7.44
C MET A 386 21.97 -11.53 -6.74
N LYS A 387 23.18 -11.47 -7.28
CA LYS A 387 24.37 -11.98 -6.59
C LYS A 387 24.59 -11.16 -5.32
N GLY A 388 24.67 -11.84 -4.16
CA GLY A 388 24.84 -11.18 -2.87
C GLY A 388 23.53 -10.76 -2.19
N ASP A 389 22.38 -11.12 -2.77
CA ASP A 389 21.07 -10.95 -2.13
C ASP A 389 20.99 -11.77 -0.83
N THR A 390 20.76 -11.09 0.29
CA THR A 390 20.64 -11.70 1.63
C THR A 390 19.19 -11.97 2.05
N SER A 391 18.22 -11.78 1.17
CA SER A 391 16.81 -12.05 1.49
C SER A 391 16.56 -13.53 1.78
N LEU A 392 15.72 -13.77 2.80
CA LEU A 392 15.25 -15.10 3.18
C LEU A 392 14.23 -15.64 2.16
N ALA A 393 13.40 -14.76 1.61
CA ALA A 393 12.40 -15.11 0.63
C ALA A 393 12.14 -13.95 -0.32
N THR A 394 11.64 -14.27 -1.52
CA THR A 394 11.18 -13.31 -2.51
C THR A 394 9.82 -13.73 -3.05
N TYR A 395 8.82 -12.86 -2.90
CA TYR A 395 7.44 -13.06 -3.31
C TYR A 395 7.16 -12.29 -4.60
N ARG A 396 6.49 -12.94 -5.56
CA ARG A 396 6.21 -12.37 -6.90
C ARG A 396 4.76 -12.63 -7.32
N GLY A 397 4.25 -11.79 -8.22
CA GLY A 397 2.91 -11.95 -8.84
C GLY A 397 1.94 -10.80 -8.60
N HIS A 398 2.30 -9.85 -7.75
CA HIS A 398 1.71 -8.51 -7.73
C HIS A 398 2.48 -7.62 -8.72
N SER A 399 1.94 -6.43 -9.00
CA SER A 399 2.59 -5.45 -9.87
C SER A 399 2.64 -4.08 -9.19
N VAL A 400 3.81 -3.46 -9.25
CA VAL A 400 4.16 -2.18 -8.64
C VAL A 400 4.33 -1.15 -9.76
N LEU A 401 3.27 -0.40 -10.06
CA LEU A 401 3.26 0.65 -11.07
C LEU A 401 2.47 1.85 -10.55
N GLN A 402 2.63 2.99 -11.20
CA GLN A 402 1.93 4.27 -10.97
C GLN A 402 2.26 4.97 -9.65
N THR A 403 2.51 4.22 -8.57
CA THR A 403 2.66 4.75 -7.22
C THR A 403 3.40 3.78 -6.30
N LEU A 404 3.78 4.26 -5.12
CA LEU A 404 4.50 3.52 -4.09
C LEU A 404 3.55 2.52 -3.39
N ILE A 405 3.21 1.41 -4.05
CA ILE A 405 2.30 0.40 -3.50
C ILE A 405 2.87 -0.19 -2.19
N ARG A 406 2.02 -0.32 -1.17
CA ARG A 406 2.43 -0.85 0.15
C ARG A 406 2.32 -2.35 0.25
N CYS A 407 3.13 -2.92 1.14
CA CYS A 407 3.05 -4.30 1.58
C CYS A 407 3.07 -4.36 3.11
N HIS A 408 2.39 -5.35 3.68
CA HIS A 408 2.26 -5.48 5.13
C HIS A 408 2.24 -6.96 5.56
N PHE A 409 2.69 -7.26 6.77
CA PHE A 409 2.43 -8.52 7.45
C PHE A 409 1.00 -8.54 7.96
N SER A 410 0.31 -9.68 7.80
CA SER A 410 -1.00 -9.91 8.42
C SER A 410 -0.91 -9.85 9.96
N PRO A 411 -1.97 -9.47 10.66
CA PRO A 411 -1.90 -9.16 12.09
C PRO A 411 -1.64 -10.40 12.95
N ALA A 412 -0.83 -10.22 13.99
CA ALA A 412 -0.43 -11.31 14.89
C ALA A 412 -1.63 -11.96 15.60
N PHE A 413 -2.63 -11.16 15.99
CA PHE A 413 -3.77 -11.64 16.77
C PHE A 413 -4.72 -12.57 15.99
N THR A 414 -4.98 -12.28 14.71
CA THR A 414 -5.95 -13.07 13.94
C THR A 414 -5.31 -14.12 13.04
N THR A 415 -4.07 -13.93 12.57
CA THR A 415 -3.44 -14.85 11.62
C THR A 415 -2.14 -15.48 12.15
N GLY A 416 -1.57 -14.94 13.23
CA GLY A 416 -0.23 -15.27 13.68
C GLY A 416 0.87 -14.80 12.72
N GLN A 417 0.62 -13.71 11.97
CA GLN A 417 1.54 -13.18 10.95
C GLN A 417 1.91 -14.22 9.87
N ARG A 418 0.96 -15.07 9.50
CA ARG A 418 1.17 -16.10 8.49
C ARG A 418 1.21 -15.54 7.07
N PHE A 419 0.54 -14.43 6.82
CA PHE A 419 0.38 -13.88 5.47
C PHE A 419 1.14 -12.57 5.29
N ILE A 420 1.50 -12.31 4.04
CA ILE A 420 1.93 -11.00 3.56
C ILE A 420 0.87 -10.53 2.58
N TYR A 421 0.45 -9.28 2.67
CA TYR A 421 -0.57 -8.73 1.77
C TYR A 421 -0.12 -7.40 1.17
N THR A 422 -0.59 -7.13 -0.04
CA THR A 422 -0.20 -5.95 -0.82
C THR A 422 -1.28 -5.57 -1.83
N GLY A 423 -1.29 -4.30 -2.21
CA GLY A 423 -2.04 -3.83 -3.37
C GLY A 423 -1.40 -4.25 -4.69
N CYS A 424 -2.04 -3.90 -5.80
CA CYS A 424 -1.55 -4.17 -7.13
C CYS A 424 -2.02 -3.07 -8.08
N ALA A 425 -1.15 -2.69 -9.02
CA ALA A 425 -1.46 -1.70 -10.04
C ALA A 425 -2.69 -2.05 -10.90
N TYR A 426 -3.04 -3.34 -10.99
CA TYR A 426 -4.17 -3.85 -11.77
C TYR A 426 -5.47 -4.02 -10.98
N GLY A 427 -5.67 -3.28 -9.88
CA GLY A 427 -6.93 -3.32 -9.11
C GLY A 427 -7.15 -4.55 -8.25
N ARG A 428 -6.06 -5.19 -7.82
CA ARG A 428 -6.10 -6.43 -7.05
C ARG A 428 -5.48 -6.25 -5.66
N VAL A 429 -6.00 -6.98 -4.68
CA VAL A 429 -5.29 -7.25 -3.44
C VAL A 429 -4.72 -8.65 -3.52
N ILE A 430 -3.42 -8.78 -3.29
CA ILE A 430 -2.71 -10.07 -3.33
C ILE A 430 -2.33 -10.44 -1.89
N VAL A 431 -2.65 -11.69 -1.51
CA VAL A 431 -2.24 -12.25 -0.21
C VAL A 431 -1.40 -13.49 -0.45
N TYR A 432 -0.19 -13.47 0.08
CA TYR A 432 0.79 -14.54 0.05
C TYR A 432 0.76 -15.32 1.36
N ASP A 433 0.94 -16.64 1.30
CA ASP A 433 1.38 -17.42 2.45
C ASP A 433 2.88 -17.23 2.63
N LEU A 434 3.27 -16.66 3.77
CA LEU A 434 4.67 -16.41 4.11
C LEU A 434 5.48 -17.70 4.06
N LEU A 435 4.90 -18.82 4.51
CA LEU A 435 5.64 -20.08 4.63
C LEU A 435 5.94 -20.75 3.30
N THR A 436 5.03 -20.65 2.33
CA THR A 436 5.11 -21.37 1.05
C THR A 436 5.48 -20.46 -0.11
N GLY A 437 5.31 -19.14 0.04
CA GLY A 437 5.45 -18.17 -1.03
C GLY A 437 4.28 -18.18 -2.02
N ALA A 438 3.30 -19.07 -1.86
CA ALA A 438 2.16 -19.15 -2.77
C ALA A 438 1.20 -17.97 -2.58
N ILE A 439 0.61 -17.51 -3.67
CA ILE A 439 -0.52 -16.59 -3.63
C ILE A 439 -1.74 -17.41 -3.21
N ILE A 440 -2.29 -17.11 -2.04
CA ILE A 440 -3.47 -17.80 -1.51
C ILE A 440 -4.77 -17.05 -1.83
N LEU A 441 -4.71 -15.73 -1.96
CA LEU A 441 -5.85 -14.90 -2.36
C LEU A 441 -5.44 -13.89 -3.43
N THR A 442 -6.35 -13.70 -4.36
CA THR A 442 -6.31 -12.60 -5.33
C THR A 442 -7.69 -11.97 -5.34
N LEU A 443 -7.88 -10.93 -4.54
CA LEU A 443 -9.15 -10.25 -4.42
C LEU A 443 -9.29 -9.26 -5.59
N GLN A 444 -10.41 -9.35 -6.31
CA GLN A 444 -10.70 -8.55 -7.50
C GLN A 444 -11.96 -7.74 -7.25
N GLY A 445 -11.88 -6.43 -7.45
CA GLY A 445 -13.00 -5.53 -7.20
C GLY A 445 -12.70 -4.08 -7.57
N HIS A 446 -11.45 -3.65 -7.43
CA HIS A 446 -11.03 -2.33 -7.87
C HIS A 446 -10.77 -2.27 -9.37
N THR A 447 -11.00 -1.09 -9.96
CA THR A 447 -10.83 -0.84 -11.40
C THR A 447 -9.51 -0.15 -11.77
N SER A 448 -8.73 0.25 -10.76
CA SER A 448 -7.46 0.95 -10.89
C SER A 448 -6.51 0.53 -9.76
N CYS A 449 -5.29 1.08 -9.73
CA CYS A 449 -4.26 0.71 -8.76
C CYS A 449 -4.77 0.71 -7.31
N VAL A 450 -4.52 -0.38 -6.59
CA VAL A 450 -4.70 -0.44 -5.14
C VAL A 450 -3.40 0.02 -4.49
N ARG A 451 -3.44 1.19 -3.87
CA ARG A 451 -2.25 1.86 -3.32
C ARG A 451 -1.89 1.34 -1.94
N ASP A 452 -2.89 1.17 -1.09
CA ASP A 452 -2.73 0.72 0.29
C ASP A 452 -3.81 -0.30 0.64
N VAL A 453 -3.46 -1.20 1.54
CA VAL A 453 -4.33 -2.22 2.09
C VAL A 453 -4.06 -2.28 3.58
N SER A 454 -5.08 -2.38 4.42
CA SER A 454 -4.92 -2.51 5.86
C SER A 454 -5.81 -3.62 6.41
N TRP A 455 -5.20 -4.60 7.08
CA TRP A 455 -5.91 -5.67 7.76
C TRP A 455 -6.28 -5.21 9.16
N HIS A 456 -7.55 -5.38 9.54
CA HIS A 456 -7.99 -5.07 10.89
C HIS A 456 -7.20 -5.89 11.94
N PRO A 457 -6.66 -5.27 13.00
CA PRO A 457 -5.79 -5.95 13.96
C PRO A 457 -6.44 -7.17 14.64
N TYR A 458 -7.74 -7.08 14.95
CA TYR A 458 -8.48 -8.11 15.71
C TYR A 458 -9.60 -8.84 14.96
N ARG A 459 -9.83 -8.54 13.67
CA ARG A 459 -10.93 -9.13 12.88
C ARG A 459 -10.45 -9.63 11.52
N PRO A 460 -11.08 -10.66 10.94
CA PRO A 460 -10.73 -11.20 9.63
C PRO A 460 -11.31 -10.33 8.49
N GLU A 461 -10.90 -9.06 8.45
CA GLU A 461 -11.32 -8.10 7.44
C GLU A 461 -10.13 -7.26 6.94
N LEU A 462 -10.18 -6.87 5.67
CA LEU A 462 -9.20 -6.03 5.00
C LEU A 462 -9.88 -4.80 4.43
N ILE A 463 -9.23 -3.64 4.49
CA ILE A 463 -9.59 -2.46 3.71
C ILE A 463 -8.60 -2.30 2.58
N SER A 464 -9.08 -1.98 1.39
CA SER A 464 -8.24 -1.53 0.28
C SER A 464 -8.63 -0.14 -0.19
N SER A 465 -7.63 0.71 -0.39
CA SER A 465 -7.75 2.07 -0.89
C SER A 465 -7.18 2.13 -2.31
N SER A 466 -7.98 2.66 -3.25
CA SER A 466 -7.63 2.62 -4.68
C SER A 466 -7.74 3.96 -5.38
N TRP A 467 -6.99 4.05 -6.47
CA TRP A 467 -7.04 5.14 -7.44
C TRP A 467 -8.26 5.10 -8.35
N ASP A 468 -9.17 4.13 -8.17
CA ASP A 468 -10.50 4.12 -8.78
C ASP A 468 -11.54 4.92 -7.97
N PHE A 469 -11.06 5.62 -6.93
CA PHE A 469 -11.83 6.49 -6.05
C PHE A 469 -12.70 5.73 -5.06
N SER A 470 -12.48 4.44 -4.86
CA SER A 470 -13.24 3.65 -3.89
C SER A 470 -12.37 3.14 -2.74
N VAL A 471 -13.04 2.92 -1.61
CA VAL A 471 -12.55 2.19 -0.45
C VAL A 471 -13.42 0.96 -0.28
N ILE A 472 -12.79 -0.21 -0.25
CA ILE A 472 -13.49 -1.49 -0.20
C ILE A 472 -13.08 -2.25 1.06
N CYS A 473 -14.08 -2.79 1.76
CA CYS A 473 -13.92 -3.75 2.84
C CYS A 473 -14.07 -5.17 2.28
N TRP A 474 -13.14 -6.04 2.64
CA TRP A 474 -13.16 -7.46 2.34
C TRP A 474 -13.39 -8.23 3.63
N ASN A 475 -14.38 -9.10 3.67
CA ASN A 475 -14.69 -9.91 4.84
C ASN A 475 -14.99 -11.36 4.47
N HIS A 476 -15.10 -12.24 5.46
CA HIS A 476 -15.48 -13.64 5.22
C HIS A 476 -17.00 -13.80 5.01
N PHE A 477 -17.79 -13.07 5.80
CA PHE A 477 -19.25 -13.13 5.82
C PHE A 477 -19.81 -11.90 5.10
N GLY A 478 -20.24 -12.07 3.85
CA GLY A 478 -21.03 -11.07 3.16
C GLY A 478 -22.40 -10.97 3.83
N LEU A 479 -22.98 -9.78 3.78
CA LEU A 479 -24.27 -9.45 4.39
C LEU A 479 -25.27 -10.61 4.22
N VAL A 480 -25.71 -11.16 5.35
CA VAL A 480 -27.12 -11.52 5.49
C VAL A 480 -27.81 -10.16 5.54
N GLN A 481 -28.59 -9.81 4.53
CA GLN A 481 -29.54 -8.72 4.67
C GLN A 481 -30.43 -9.09 5.86
N GLU A 482 -30.37 -8.32 6.93
CA GLU A 482 -31.50 -8.30 7.85
C GLU A 482 -32.67 -7.76 7.04
N ASP A 483 -33.59 -8.66 6.70
CA ASP A 483 -34.86 -8.29 6.10
C ASP A 483 -35.49 -7.24 7.01
N SER A 484 -35.52 -6.02 6.51
CA SER A 484 -36.35 -4.97 7.10
C SER A 484 -37.78 -5.46 7.01
N GLU A 485 -38.42 -5.57 8.17
CA GLU A 485 -39.85 -5.83 8.30
C GLU A 485 -40.63 -4.79 7.49
N VAL A 486 -40.94 -5.12 6.25
CA VAL A 486 -41.99 -4.49 5.46
C VAL A 486 -42.85 -5.63 4.95
N GLY A 487 -43.99 -5.80 5.63
CA GLY A 487 -44.94 -6.87 5.35
C GLY A 487 -45.29 -6.93 3.87
N SER A 488 -45.11 -8.11 3.30
CA SER A 488 -45.71 -8.46 2.01
C SER A 488 -46.46 -9.77 2.16
N ASN A 489 -47.76 -9.69 1.91
CA ASN A 489 -48.64 -10.83 1.75
C ASN A 489 -48.07 -11.77 0.69
N MET A 490 -48.09 -13.06 1.02
CA MET A 490 -47.84 -14.17 0.13
C MET A 490 -48.61 -14.01 -1.20
N VAL A 491 -47.88 -14.01 -2.32
CA VAL A 491 -48.31 -14.68 -3.55
C VAL A 491 -47.08 -15.36 -4.14
N LEU A 492 -47.13 -16.69 -4.18
CA LEU A 492 -46.16 -17.56 -4.83
C LEU A 492 -46.36 -17.47 -6.34
N ASP A 493 -45.33 -17.11 -7.08
CA ASP A 493 -45.20 -17.45 -8.50
C ASP A 493 -43.84 -18.12 -8.72
N GLU A 494 -43.90 -19.43 -8.94
CA GLU A 494 -42.81 -20.25 -9.47
C GLU A 494 -42.55 -19.86 -10.93
N GLU A 495 -41.34 -19.41 -11.27
CA GLU A 495 -40.71 -19.78 -12.55
C GLU A 495 -39.24 -19.34 -12.65
N PHE A 496 -38.47 -20.13 -13.40
CA PHE A 496 -37.06 -19.95 -13.82
C PHE A 496 -35.96 -20.55 -12.96
N SER A 497 -35.93 -21.89 -12.94
CA SER A 497 -34.67 -22.60 -13.24
C SER A 497 -34.76 -23.21 -14.65
N ARG A 498 -34.03 -22.63 -15.62
CA ARG A 498 -33.81 -23.25 -16.93
C ARG A 498 -32.32 -23.57 -17.09
N PRO A 499 -31.92 -24.84 -17.24
CA PRO A 499 -30.54 -25.18 -17.54
C PRO A 499 -30.17 -24.87 -19.01
N LEU A 500 -28.90 -24.54 -19.23
CA LEU A 500 -28.33 -24.12 -20.50
C LEU A 500 -28.50 -25.18 -21.61
N ARG A 501 -29.04 -24.76 -22.76
CA ARG A 501 -29.37 -25.51 -23.99
C ARG A 501 -28.29 -26.43 -24.59
N ARG A 502 -27.08 -26.49 -24.03
CA ARG A 502 -25.94 -27.24 -24.58
C ARG A 502 -25.81 -28.65 -23.98
N SER A 503 -26.44 -28.94 -22.84
CA SER A 503 -26.35 -30.25 -22.16
C SER A 503 -27.36 -31.29 -22.66
N GLN A 504 -28.53 -30.89 -23.19
CA GLN A 504 -29.53 -31.82 -23.73
C GLN A 504 -29.08 -32.51 -25.04
N ARG A 505 -28.38 -31.79 -25.92
CA ARG A 505 -27.92 -32.34 -27.21
C ARG A 505 -26.88 -33.45 -27.09
N ILE A 506 -26.15 -33.51 -25.97
CA ILE A 506 -25.14 -34.54 -25.70
C ILE A 506 -25.79 -35.76 -25.02
N ALA A 507 -26.82 -35.53 -24.19
CA ALA A 507 -27.56 -36.60 -23.54
C ALA A 507 -28.41 -37.42 -24.53
N ASP A 508 -28.99 -36.79 -25.56
CA ASP A 508 -29.83 -37.48 -26.55
C ASP A 508 -29.04 -38.29 -27.59
N ARG A 509 -27.74 -38.00 -27.76
CA ARG A 509 -26.87 -38.73 -28.71
C ARG A 509 -26.39 -40.09 -28.17
N ASN A 510 -26.48 -40.33 -26.86
CA ASN A 510 -26.04 -41.57 -26.22
C ASN A 510 -27.18 -42.57 -25.96
N ARG A 511 -28.40 -42.32 -26.46
CA ARG A 511 -29.57 -43.22 -26.29
C ARG A 511 -30.04 -43.93 -27.56
N THR A 512 -29.38 -43.71 -28.69
CA THR A 512 -29.65 -44.45 -29.92
C THR A 512 -28.34 -44.88 -30.57
N HIS A 513 -27.73 -45.93 -30.02
CA HIS A 513 -26.97 -46.96 -30.74
C HIS A 513 -26.63 -48.12 -29.82
#